data_AF-A0A218Q7A5-F1
#
_entry.id   AF-A0A218Q7A5-F1
#
_cell.length_a   1.000
_cell.length_b   1.000
_cell.length_c   1.000
_cell.angle_alpha   90.00
_cell.angle_beta   90.00
_cell.angle_gamma   90.00
#
_symmetry.space_group_name_H-M   'P 1'
#
loop_
_entity.id
_entity.type
_entity.pdbx_description
1 polymer ?
#
loop_
_entity_poly.entity_id
_entity_poly.type
_entity_poly.pdbx_seq_one_letter_code
_entity_poly.pdbx_strand_id
1 'polypeptide(L)'
;MSWKHLSVKKHKIWLWTAVNKHIPGVIAWVLGDRSSATFKLLWQIIGCWHSFFYVTDGYPVYPCFISNEDHIVSKTYMTRVEGENSRFSHYLARL
;
A
#
# COMPACT_ATOMS: atom_id res chain seq x y z
N MET A 1 -29.97 34.24 12.85
CA MET A 1 -29.23 33.03 13.29
C MET A 1 -28.67 32.36 12.04
N SER A 2 -27.35 32.48 11.79
CA SER A 2 -26.72 31.93 10.60
C SER A 2 -26.11 30.56 10.91
N TRP A 3 -26.61 29.52 10.24
CA TRP A 3 -26.05 28.17 10.30
C TRP A 3 -24.90 28.08 9.30
N LYS A 4 -23.65 28.07 9.76
CA LYS A 4 -22.50 27.70 8.93
C LYS A 4 -22.48 26.18 8.82
N HIS A 5 -22.62 25.66 7.61
CA HIS A 5 -22.32 24.25 7.31
C HIS A 5 -20.84 23.98 7.65
N LEU A 6 -20.59 23.33 8.77
CA LEU A 6 -19.27 22.79 9.10
C LEU A 6 -19.10 21.49 8.31
N SER A 7 -18.52 21.56 7.12
CA SER A 7 -18.08 20.35 6.41
C SER A 7 -16.95 19.69 7.21
N VAL A 8 -17.23 18.53 7.80
CA VAL A 8 -16.21 17.67 8.41
C VAL A 8 -15.25 17.25 7.30
N LYS A 9 -13.99 17.68 7.36
CA LYS A 9 -12.96 17.27 6.40
C LYS A 9 -12.74 15.76 6.57
N LYS A 10 -13.11 15.00 5.54
CA LYS A 10 -12.88 13.55 5.49
C LYS A 10 -11.40 13.32 5.26
N HIS A 11 -10.67 12.93 6.31
CA HIS A 11 -9.27 12.55 6.19
C HIS A 11 -9.18 11.23 5.42
N LYS A 12 -8.67 11.28 4.17
CA LYS A 12 -8.41 10.07 3.39
C LYS A 12 -7.22 9.35 4.01
N ILE A 13 -7.48 8.25 4.70
CA ILE A 13 -6.45 7.33 5.18
C ILE A 13 -6.10 6.40 4.02
N TRP A 14 -4.81 6.22 3.80
CA TRP A 14 -4.26 5.25 2.87
C TRP A 14 -3.75 4.03 3.63
N LEU A 15 -3.97 2.86 3.05
CA LEU A 15 -3.44 1.60 3.53
C LEU A 15 -2.38 1.12 2.54
N TRP A 16 -1.13 1.06 3.00
CA TRP A 16 -0.06 0.39 2.28
C TRP A 16 -0.06 -1.09 2.66
N THR A 17 -0.02 -1.98 1.67
CA THR A 17 0.02 -3.43 1.90
C THR A 17 1.16 -4.07 1.10
N ALA A 18 1.84 -5.02 1.72
CA ALA A 18 2.73 -5.96 1.04
C ALA A 18 2.08 -7.35 1.03
N VAL A 19 2.24 -8.06 -0.09
CA VAL A 19 1.74 -9.44 -0.26
C VAL A 19 2.85 -10.33 -0.81
N ASN A 20 2.77 -11.63 -0.53
CA ASN A 20 3.67 -12.62 -1.11
C ASN A 20 3.00 -13.28 -2.34
N LYS A 21 3.77 -13.57 -3.39
CA LYS A 21 3.23 -14.28 -4.56
C LYS A 21 2.82 -15.73 -4.27
N HIS A 22 3.52 -16.39 -3.36
CA HIS A 22 3.35 -17.81 -3.03
C HIS A 22 2.35 -18.03 -1.89
N ILE A 23 2.29 -17.12 -0.92
CA ILE A 23 1.46 -17.26 0.28
C ILE A 23 0.27 -16.29 0.16
N PRO A 24 -0.98 -16.74 0.39
CA PRO A 24 -2.13 -15.84 0.42
C PRO A 24 -2.05 -14.88 1.63
N GLY A 25 -2.70 -13.73 1.51
CA GLY A 25 -2.81 -12.74 2.58
C GLY A 25 -1.82 -11.58 2.49
N VAL A 26 -2.13 -10.55 3.28
CA VAL A 26 -1.26 -9.40 3.53
C VAL A 26 -0.21 -9.79 4.57
N ILE A 27 1.06 -9.63 4.23
CA ILE A 27 2.21 -10.02 5.08
C ILE A 27 2.80 -8.85 5.87
N ALA A 28 2.53 -7.62 5.44
CA ALA A 28 2.82 -6.40 6.18
C ALA A 28 1.90 -5.28 5.70
N TRP A 29 1.56 -4.34 6.58
CA TRP A 29 0.77 -3.17 6.23
C TRP A 29 1.08 -1.97 7.13
N VAL A 30 0.82 -0.77 6.62
CA VAL A 30 0.93 0.49 7.36
C VAL A 30 -0.24 1.41 6.97
N LEU A 31 -0.85 2.06 7.95
CA LEU A 31 -1.85 3.11 7.74
C LEU A 31 -1.20 4.49 7.77
N GLY A 32 -1.64 5.39 6.90
CA GLY A 32 -1.21 6.78 6.90
C GLY A 32 -1.67 7.52 5.65
N ASP A 33 -0.74 8.18 4.97
CA ASP A 33 -0.97 8.84 3.69
C ASP A 33 -0.13 8.20 2.58
N ARG A 34 -0.15 8.78 1.37
CA ARG A 34 0.66 8.31 0.25
C ARG A 34 2.09 8.88 0.22
N SER A 35 2.58 9.44 1.32
CA SER A 35 3.92 10.04 1.35
C SER A 35 5.01 8.97 1.39
N SER A 36 6.23 9.38 0.99
CA SER A 36 7.44 8.57 1.20
C SER A 36 7.70 8.29 2.68
N ALA A 37 7.34 9.20 3.59
CA ALA A 37 7.49 9.01 5.02
C ALA A 37 6.63 7.84 5.54
N THR A 38 5.36 7.78 5.13
CA THR A 38 4.50 6.64 5.46
C THR A 38 4.99 5.35 4.81
N PHE A 39 5.38 5.39 3.52
CA PHE A 39 5.90 4.20 2.84
C PHE A 39 7.19 3.67 3.47
N LYS A 40 8.07 4.56 3.97
CA LYS A 40 9.32 4.18 4.66
C LYS A 40 9.06 3.23 5.84
N LEU A 41 7.96 3.42 6.57
CA LEU A 41 7.58 2.54 7.67
C LEU A 41 7.32 1.11 7.18
N LEU A 42 6.62 0.96 6.04
CA LEU A 42 6.43 -0.35 5.43
C LEU A 42 7.76 -0.91 4.92
N TRP A 43 8.58 -0.07 4.28
CA TRP A 43 9.88 -0.47 3.74
C TRP A 43 10.83 -1.00 4.81
N GLN A 44 10.84 -0.43 6.02
CA GLN A 44 11.64 -0.92 7.15
C GLN A 44 11.27 -2.36 7.55
N ILE A 45 10.05 -2.81 7.26
CA ILE A 45 9.59 -4.18 7.52
C ILE A 45 10.00 -5.10 6.38
N ILE A 46 9.77 -4.68 5.12
CA ILE A 46 9.86 -5.57 3.96
C ILE A 46 11.20 -5.51 3.21
N GLY A 47 12.00 -4.47 3.45
CA GLY A 47 13.29 -4.27 2.78
C GLY A 47 14.35 -5.26 3.24
N CYS A 48 14.25 -5.79 4.46
CA CYS A 48 15.19 -6.78 4.99
C CYS A 48 14.92 -8.22 4.48
N TRP A 49 13.84 -8.43 3.72
CA TRP A 49 13.47 -9.77 3.23
C TRP A 49 14.28 -10.22 2.02
N HIS A 50 15.08 -9.35 1.41
CA HIS A 50 15.90 -9.65 0.22
C HIS A 50 15.08 -10.36 -0.86
N SER A 51 13.92 -9.78 -1.20
CA SER A 51 13.05 -10.33 -2.25
C SER A 51 13.78 -10.28 -3.59
N PHE A 52 13.58 -11.29 -4.45
CA PHE A 52 14.16 -11.30 -5.80
C PHE A 52 13.75 -10.10 -6.65
N PHE A 53 12.52 -9.63 -6.49
CA PHE A 53 12.02 -8.41 -7.11
C PHE A 53 10.78 -7.92 -6.37
N TYR A 54 10.56 -6.62 -6.40
CA TYR A 54 9.37 -5.95 -5.87
C TYR A 54 8.48 -5.52 -7.02
N VAL A 55 7.21 -5.94 -6.98
CA VAL A 55 6.24 -5.61 -8.02
C VAL A 55 5.27 -4.56 -7.50
N THR A 56 5.06 -3.49 -8.28
CA THR A 56 4.20 -2.37 -7.88
C THR A 56 3.37 -1.81 -9.04
N ASP A 57 2.47 -0.88 -8.71
CA ASP A 57 1.67 -0.09 -9.66
C ASP A 57 2.43 1.12 -10.27
N GLY A 58 3.69 1.35 -9.87
CA GLY A 58 4.53 2.42 -10.43
C GLY A 58 4.34 3.79 -9.78
N TYR A 59 3.75 3.85 -8.59
CA TYR A 59 3.64 5.10 -7.82
C TYR A 59 5.02 5.74 -7.53
N PRO A 60 5.16 7.08 -7.56
CA PRO A 60 6.46 7.75 -7.55
C PRO A 60 7.31 7.57 -6.27
N VAL A 61 6.75 7.00 -5.20
CA VAL A 61 7.52 6.76 -3.97
C VAL A 61 8.48 5.58 -4.13
N TYR A 62 8.15 4.57 -4.94
CA TYR A 62 8.93 3.32 -4.95
C TYR A 62 10.38 3.50 -5.41
N PRO A 63 10.69 4.30 -6.46
CA PRO A 63 12.07 4.52 -6.88
C PRO A 63 12.95 5.22 -5.82
N CYS A 64 12.35 5.79 -4.76
CA CYS A 64 13.12 6.35 -3.63
C CYS A 64 13.65 5.27 -2.67
N PHE A 65 13.16 4.03 -2.76
CA PHE A 65 13.48 2.94 -1.82
C PHE A 65 13.94 1.66 -2.51
N ILE A 66 13.43 1.40 -3.71
CA ILE A 66 13.67 0.19 -4.48
C ILE A 66 14.59 0.55 -5.65
N SER A 67 15.67 -0.20 -5.83
CA SER A 67 16.56 -0.04 -6.97
C SER A 67 15.81 -0.36 -8.28
N ASN A 68 16.20 0.26 -9.39
CA ASN A 68 15.56 -0.01 -10.69
C ASN A 68 15.74 -1.47 -11.15
N GLU A 69 16.81 -2.14 -10.71
CA GLU A 69 17.11 -3.53 -11.02
C GLU A 69 16.21 -4.52 -10.26
N ASP A 70 15.77 -4.15 -9.05
CA ASP A 70 14.87 -4.97 -8.24
C ASP A 70 13.39 -4.59 -8.41
N HIS A 71 13.07 -3.56 -9.21
CA HIS A 71 11.72 -2.99 -9.32
C HIS A 71 11.03 -3.36 -10.63
N ILE A 72 9.88 -4.02 -10.51
CA ILE A 72 9.00 -4.33 -11.66
C ILE A 72 7.71 -3.53 -11.53
N VAL A 73 7.43 -2.71 -12.55
CA VAL A 73 6.12 -2.05 -12.69
C VAL A 73 5.27 -2.87 -13.65
N SER A 74 4.21 -3.50 -13.15
CA SER A 74 3.35 -4.36 -13.97
C SER A 74 1.92 -4.39 -13.49
N LYS A 75 0.99 -3.92 -14.32
CA LYS A 75 -0.46 -4.00 -14.04
C LYS A 75 -0.95 -5.45 -13.97
N THR A 76 -0.43 -6.34 -14.80
CA THR A 76 -0.88 -7.74 -14.86
C THR A 76 -0.53 -8.52 -13.59
N TYR A 77 0.65 -8.29 -13.01
CA TYR A 77 1.01 -8.88 -11.72
C TYR A 77 0.20 -8.31 -10.56
N MET A 78 -0.28 -7.07 -10.68
CA MET A 78 -1.06 -6.41 -9.64
C MET A 78 -2.47 -6.97 -9.47
N THR A 79 -3.06 -7.69 -10.45
CA THR A 79 -4.43 -8.21 -10.32
C THR A 79 -4.64 -9.09 -9.08
N ARG A 80 -3.65 -9.94 -8.73
CA ARG A 80 -3.72 -10.73 -7.50
C ARG A 80 -3.60 -9.85 -6.24
N VAL A 81 -2.71 -8.87 -6.27
CA VAL A 81 -2.48 -7.92 -5.16
C VAL A 81 -3.75 -7.10 -4.89
N GLU A 82 -4.39 -6.61 -5.95
CA GLU A 82 -5.65 -5.88 -5.91
C GLU A 82 -6.79 -6.73 -5.33
N GLY A 83 -6.85 -8.02 -5.72
CA GLY A 83 -7.79 -8.99 -5.14
C GLY A 83 -7.65 -9.13 -3.63
N GLU A 84 -6.42 -9.28 -3.14
CA GLU A 84 -6.13 -9.37 -1.69
C GLU A 84 -6.44 -8.05 -0.96
N ASN A 85 -6.11 -6.90 -1.56
CA ASN A 85 -6.42 -5.60 -0.98
C ASN A 85 -7.95 -5.35 -0.89
N SER A 86 -8.69 -5.79 -1.92
CA SER A 86 -10.15 -5.76 -1.92
C SER A 86 -10.74 -6.63 -0.80
N ARG A 87 -10.25 -7.87 -0.67
CA ARG A 87 -10.66 -8.78 0.40
C ARG A 87 -10.35 -8.23 1.80
N PHE A 88 -9.18 -7.64 1.99
CA PHE A 88 -8.78 -7.01 3.24
C PHE A 88 -9.66 -5.80 3.58
N SER A 89 -9.90 -4.93 2.60
CA SER A 89 -10.78 -3.77 2.76
C SER A 89 -12.20 -4.19 3.13
N HIS A 90 -12.72 -5.24 2.50
CA HIS A 90 -14.04 -5.80 2.82
C HIS A 90 -14.09 -6.38 4.24
N TYR A 91 -13.02 -7.03 4.71
CA TYR A 91 -12.94 -7.50 6.10
C TYR A 91 -12.91 -6.33 7.09
N LEU A 92 -12.08 -5.31 6.84
CA LEU A 92 -12.00 -4.13 7.71
C LEU A 92 -13.33 -3.35 7.78
N ALA A 93 -14.08 -3.30 6.68
CA ALA A 93 -15.40 -2.66 6.66
C ALA A 93 -16.47 -3.40 7.48
N ARG A 94 -16.19 -4.63 7.93
CA ARG A 94 -17.10 -5.46 8.73
C ARG A 94 -16.73 -5.50 10.22
N LEU A 95 -15.60 -4.90 10.61
CA LEU A 95 -15.21 -4.70 12.01
C LEU A 95 -15.89 -3.43 12.56
#